data_AF-A0A961MPY2-F1
#
_entry.id   AF-A0A961MPY2-F1
#
_cell.length_a   1.000
_cell.length_b   1.000
_cell.length_c   1.000
_cell.angle_alpha   90.00
_cell.angle_beta   90.00
_cell.angle_gamma   90.00
#
_symmetry.space_group_name_H-M   'P 1'
#
loop_
_entity.id
_entity.type
_entity.pdbx_description
1 polymer ?
#
loop_
_entity_poly.entity_id
_entity_poly.type
_entity_poly.pdbx_seq_one_letter_code
_entity_poly.pdbx_strand_id
1 'polypeptide(L)'
;MLRKLALLFILVAGGVTAFFVFHHPPMRLMPPPLLYQTDGQRIFDASPTLDVDSRIDLFYVTNRLPVGTQGSRIYTVAPDRRLHFGTATLRIGEDDTPVEQILEWSKRADTGDRPFIRLERMQEAATLPQGAEPDADTLAWFESVDAALAASRNRDVLVYVHGANTTVERAAGQAAQLRHFAGRDSV
;
A
#
# COMPACT_ATOMS: atom_id res chain seq x y z
N MET A 1 -5.93 -25.92 39.96
CA MET A 1 -4.98 -25.99 38.82
C MET A 1 -5.67 -25.85 37.47
N LEU A 2 -6.74 -26.61 37.18
CA LEU A 2 -7.41 -26.63 35.87
C LEU A 2 -7.88 -25.25 35.35
N ARG A 3 -8.45 -24.39 36.22
CA ARG A 3 -8.84 -23.01 35.86
C ARG A 3 -7.66 -22.12 35.44
N LYS A 4 -6.50 -22.26 36.11
CA LYS A 4 -5.29 -21.49 35.76
C LYS A 4 -4.71 -21.97 34.43
N LEU A 5 -4.77 -23.27 34.18
CA LEU A 5 -4.33 -23.86 32.91
C LEU A 5 -5.24 -23.44 31.74
N ALA A 6 -6.56 -23.41 31.96
CA ALA A 6 -7.53 -22.94 30.97
C ALA A 6 -7.37 -21.45 30.64
N LEU A 7 -7.16 -20.60 31.67
CA LEU A 7 -6.88 -19.17 31.47
C LEU A 7 -5.58 -18.96 30.69
N LEU A 8 -4.52 -19.71 31.01
CA LEU A 8 -3.26 -19.65 30.28
C LEU A 8 -3.44 -20.07 28.82
N PHE A 9 -4.20 -21.14 28.57
CA PHE A 9 -4.49 -21.60 27.21
C PHE A 9 -5.25 -20.54 26.40
N ILE A 10 -6.27 -19.90 26.99
CA ILE A 10 -7.03 -18.82 26.34
C ILE A 10 -6.12 -17.64 26.01
N LEU A 11 -5.24 -17.23 26.94
CA LEU A 11 -4.30 -16.14 26.71
C LEU A 11 -3.31 -16.45 25.59
N VAL A 12 -2.75 -17.67 25.58
CA VAL A 12 -1.83 -18.11 24.53
C VAL A 12 -2.54 -18.18 23.18
N ALA A 13 -3.74 -18.77 23.12
CA ALA A 13 -4.52 -18.84 21.90
C ALA A 13 -4.87 -17.44 21.38
N GLY A 14 -5.32 -16.53 22.24
CA GLY A 14 -5.60 -15.14 21.90
C GLY A 14 -4.36 -14.40 21.37
N GLY A 15 -3.20 -14.60 21.99
CA GLY A 15 -1.93 -14.02 21.55
C GLY A 15 -1.48 -14.52 20.17
N VAL A 16 -1.58 -15.84 19.92
CA VAL A 16 -1.25 -16.43 18.62
C VAL A 16 -2.20 -15.92 17.53
N THR A 17 -3.51 -15.86 17.81
CA THR A 17 -4.48 -15.31 16.86
C THR A 17 -4.19 -13.85 16.55
N ALA A 18 -3.92 -13.02 17.57
CA ALA A 18 -3.55 -11.62 17.36
C ALA A 18 -2.27 -11.51 16.50
N PHE A 19 -1.26 -12.32 16.76
CA PHE A 19 -0.04 -12.34 15.95
C PHE A 19 -0.34 -12.60 14.47
N PHE A 20 -1.10 -13.63 14.13
CA PHE A 20 -1.40 -13.91 12.70
C PHE A 20 -2.35 -12.90 12.05
N VAL A 21 -3.19 -12.22 12.84
CA VAL A 21 -4.10 -11.18 12.36
C VAL A 21 -3.38 -9.87 12.04
N PHE A 22 -2.36 -9.51 12.83
CA PHE A 22 -1.67 -8.22 12.75
C PHE A 22 -0.24 -8.30 12.18
N HIS A 23 0.35 -9.50 12.04
CA HIS A 23 1.69 -9.62 11.49
C HIS A 23 1.68 -9.51 9.96
N HIS A 24 2.47 -8.57 9.46
CA HIS A 24 2.66 -8.34 8.03
C HIS A 24 4.15 -8.53 7.72
N PRO A 25 4.54 -9.58 6.96
CA PRO A 25 5.95 -9.76 6.65
C PRO A 25 6.43 -8.64 5.73
N PRO A 26 7.64 -8.12 5.95
CA PRO A 26 8.15 -6.96 5.23
C PRO A 26 8.33 -7.28 3.74
N MET A 27 8.01 -6.31 2.88
CA MET A 27 8.16 -6.44 1.44
C MET A 27 9.43 -5.73 0.99
N ARG A 28 10.21 -6.37 0.12
CA ARG A 28 11.32 -5.71 -0.56
C ARG A 28 10.85 -5.17 -1.90
N LEU A 29 11.50 -4.10 -2.35
CA LEU A 29 11.30 -3.54 -3.68
C LEU A 29 11.50 -4.62 -4.76
N MET A 30 10.54 -4.69 -5.68
CA MET A 30 10.55 -5.60 -6.82
C MET A 30 11.78 -5.34 -7.69
N PRO A 31 12.26 -6.36 -8.42
CA PRO A 31 13.35 -6.12 -9.35
C PRO A 31 12.80 -5.21 -10.46
N PRO A 32 13.63 -4.30 -10.99
CA PRO A 32 13.18 -3.50 -12.11
C PRO A 32 12.78 -4.42 -13.27
N PRO A 33 11.68 -4.11 -14.00
CA PRO A 33 11.34 -4.79 -15.23
C PRO A 33 12.54 -4.97 -16.16
N LEU A 34 12.63 -6.11 -16.86
CA LEU A 34 13.79 -6.46 -17.69
C LEU A 34 14.15 -5.36 -18.72
N LEU A 35 13.15 -4.65 -19.25
CA LEU A 35 13.38 -3.52 -20.15
C LEU A 35 14.24 -2.40 -19.54
N TYR A 36 14.22 -2.22 -18.22
CA TYR A 36 14.99 -1.18 -17.53
C TYR A 36 16.39 -1.65 -17.16
N GLN A 37 16.64 -2.96 -17.17
CA GLN A 37 17.95 -3.52 -16.84
C GLN A 37 18.93 -3.43 -18.02
N THR A 38 18.42 -3.48 -19.26
CA THR A 38 19.24 -3.53 -20.49
C THR A 38 19.51 -2.14 -21.09
N ASP A 39 18.53 -1.23 -21.03
CA ASP A 39 18.61 0.16 -21.54
C ASP A 39 18.05 1.14 -20.48
N GLY A 40 18.72 1.26 -19.33
CA GLY A 40 18.27 1.95 -18.10
C GLY A 40 18.02 3.46 -18.16
N GLN A 41 17.73 4.01 -19.35
CA GLN A 41 17.63 5.44 -19.64
C GLN A 41 16.25 5.93 -20.13
N ARG A 42 15.18 5.12 -20.16
CA ARG A 42 13.93 5.58 -20.84
C ARG A 42 12.72 5.94 -19.98
N ILE A 43 12.62 5.54 -18.71
CA ILE A 43 11.47 5.94 -17.87
C ILE A 43 11.80 7.11 -16.96
N PHE A 44 12.83 6.99 -16.13
CA PHE A 44 13.22 8.07 -15.22
C PHE A 44 13.84 9.27 -15.93
N ASP A 45 14.42 9.09 -17.12
CA ASP A 45 15.01 10.20 -17.88
C ASP A 45 14.00 10.85 -18.86
N ALA A 46 12.87 10.18 -19.15
CA ALA A 46 11.78 10.73 -19.97
C ALA A 46 10.83 11.67 -19.19
N SER A 47 11.09 11.84 -17.90
CA SER A 47 10.43 12.82 -17.05
C SER A 47 11.46 13.44 -16.11
N PRO A 48 12.18 14.50 -16.51
CA PRO A 48 13.11 15.21 -15.63
C PRO A 48 12.40 15.89 -14.43
N THR A 49 11.07 15.88 -14.41
CA THR A 49 10.22 16.32 -13.29
C THR A 49 9.62 15.16 -12.50
N LEU A 50 10.09 13.92 -12.69
CA LEU A 50 9.65 12.79 -11.87
C LEU A 50 10.09 13.12 -10.44
N ASP A 51 9.12 13.49 -9.61
CA ASP A 51 9.32 13.75 -8.19
C ASP A 51 9.54 12.39 -7.54
N VAL A 52 10.77 11.90 -7.66
CA VAL A 52 11.21 10.63 -7.06
C VAL A 52 11.41 10.91 -5.57
N ASP A 53 10.30 11.07 -4.85
CA ASP A 53 10.31 10.97 -3.41
C ASP A 53 10.38 9.49 -3.00
N SER A 54 10.94 9.25 -1.83
CA SER A 54 10.82 8.02 -1.07
C SER A 54 9.37 7.57 -0.87
N ARG A 55 8.41 8.51 -0.84
CA ARG A 55 6.99 8.22 -0.61
C ARG A 55 6.20 8.00 -1.88
N ILE A 56 5.22 7.10 -1.78
CA ILE A 56 4.27 6.74 -2.81
C ILE A 56 2.90 6.73 -2.16
N ASP A 57 2.07 7.70 -2.57
CA ASP A 57 0.67 7.72 -2.21
C ASP A 57 -0.16 6.89 -3.20
N LEU A 58 -1.16 6.21 -2.65
CA LEU A 58 -2.14 5.39 -3.37
C LEU A 58 -3.54 5.65 -2.81
N PHE A 59 -4.54 5.57 -3.67
CA PHE A 59 -5.93 5.40 -3.25
C PHE A 59 -6.19 3.92 -2.93
N TYR A 60 -7.00 3.65 -1.91
CA TYR A 60 -7.42 2.29 -1.60
C TYR A 60 -8.93 2.20 -1.34
N VAL A 61 -9.46 1.02 -1.64
CA VAL A 61 -10.78 0.58 -1.19
C VAL A 61 -10.64 -0.83 -0.62
N THR A 62 -11.20 -1.08 0.56
CA THR A 62 -11.13 -2.40 1.20
C THR A 62 -12.39 -2.72 1.99
N ASN A 63 -12.76 -3.99 2.05
CA ASN A 63 -13.81 -4.49 2.94
C ASN A 63 -13.23 -5.23 4.15
N ARG A 64 -11.98 -4.97 4.51
CA ARG A 64 -11.35 -5.60 5.67
C ARG A 64 -11.71 -4.85 6.94
N LEU A 65 -11.75 -5.56 8.06
CA LEU A 65 -12.07 -4.97 9.36
C LEU A 65 -10.98 -3.97 9.77
N PRO A 66 -11.33 -2.68 10.00
CA PRO A 66 -10.40 -1.65 10.43
C PRO A 66 -10.10 -1.75 11.93
N VAL A 67 -8.87 -1.41 12.29
CA VAL A 67 -8.38 -1.26 13.67
C VAL A 67 -7.62 0.06 13.77
N GLY A 68 -7.67 0.71 14.93
CA GLY A 68 -7.05 2.03 15.15
C GLY A 68 -7.98 3.19 14.79
N THR A 69 -7.44 4.41 14.71
CA THR A 69 -8.19 5.63 14.37
C THR A 69 -8.23 5.86 12.87
N GLN A 70 -9.17 6.67 12.36
CA GLN A 70 -9.29 6.99 10.93
C GLN A 70 -7.98 7.50 10.29
N GLY A 71 -7.19 8.32 11.00
CA GLY A 71 -5.90 8.84 10.49
C GLY A 71 -4.72 7.86 10.54
N SER A 72 -4.91 6.65 11.06
CA SER A 72 -3.85 5.65 11.24
C SER A 72 -4.47 4.24 11.28
N ARG A 73 -5.25 3.90 10.26
CA ARG A 73 -5.92 2.60 10.17
C ARG A 73 -4.92 1.48 9.92
N ILE A 74 -5.20 0.33 10.51
CA ILE A 74 -4.65 -0.97 10.12
C ILE A 74 -5.83 -1.84 9.75
N TYR A 75 -5.73 -2.55 8.63
CA TYR A 75 -6.79 -3.45 8.18
C TYR A 75 -6.38 -4.91 8.34
N THR A 76 -7.22 -5.67 9.02
CA THR A 76 -6.97 -7.10 9.26
C THR A 76 -7.25 -7.95 8.02
N VAL A 77 -7.07 -9.27 8.12
CA VAL A 77 -7.54 -10.21 7.09
C VAL A 77 -9.04 -10.53 7.22
N ALA A 78 -9.68 -10.20 8.35
CA ALA A 78 -11.09 -10.48 8.56
C ALA A 78 -11.96 -9.57 7.67
N PRO A 79 -13.06 -10.08 7.09
CA PRO A 79 -13.99 -9.26 6.33
C PRO A 79 -14.85 -8.39 7.25
N ASP A 80 -15.27 -7.24 6.73
CA ASP A 80 -16.27 -6.33 7.26
C ASP A 80 -17.42 -6.18 6.24
N ARG A 81 -18.57 -5.69 6.69
CA ARG A 81 -19.78 -5.47 5.89
C ARG A 81 -19.85 -4.07 5.26
N ARG A 82 -18.77 -3.31 5.35
CA ARG A 82 -18.63 -1.96 4.79
C ARG A 82 -17.41 -1.93 3.89
N LEU A 83 -17.46 -1.10 2.87
CA LEU A 83 -16.28 -0.66 2.13
C LEU A 83 -15.66 0.52 2.86
N HIS A 84 -14.35 0.54 2.95
CA HIS A 84 -13.55 1.60 3.53
C HIS A 84 -12.69 2.21 2.43
N PHE A 85 -12.78 3.51 2.27
CA PHE A 85 -12.10 4.29 1.23
C PHE A 85 -11.06 5.18 1.89
N GLY A 86 -9.91 5.34 1.27
CA GLY A 86 -8.89 6.20 1.82
C GLY A 86 -7.65 6.30 0.96
N THR A 87 -6.58 6.79 1.58
CA THR A 87 -5.25 6.89 0.99
C THR A 87 -4.23 6.12 1.82
N ALA A 88 -3.31 5.44 1.14
CA ALA A 88 -2.18 4.77 1.74
C ALA A 88 -0.88 5.45 1.31
N THR A 89 -0.02 5.76 2.27
CA THR A 89 1.32 6.30 2.02
C THR A 89 2.34 5.21 2.30
N LEU A 90 3.12 4.85 1.30
CA LEU A 90 4.19 3.86 1.39
C LEU A 90 5.54 4.52 1.17
N ARG A 91 6.58 4.01 1.81
CA ARG A 91 7.96 4.50 1.66
C ARG A 91 8.90 3.41 1.15
N ILE A 92 9.78 3.78 0.22
CA ILE A 92 10.92 2.99 -0.22
C ILE A 92 12.15 3.37 0.61
N GLY A 93 12.82 2.39 1.20
CA GLY A 93 14.03 2.64 2.01
C GLY A 93 13.72 3.17 3.40
N GLU A 94 14.70 3.79 4.06
CA GLU A 94 14.61 4.50 5.34
C GLU A 94 14.16 5.97 5.18
N ASP A 95 13.85 6.65 6.29
CA ASP A 95 13.38 8.06 6.28
C ASP A 95 14.40 9.05 5.68
N ASP A 96 15.69 8.73 5.77
CA ASP A 96 16.82 9.53 5.30
C ASP A 96 17.45 8.99 4.00
N THR A 97 16.78 8.05 3.34
CA THR A 97 17.29 7.46 2.10
C THR A 97 17.36 8.52 1.00
N PRO A 98 18.56 8.78 0.42
CA PRO A 98 18.70 9.73 -0.67
C PRO A 98 17.94 9.29 -1.92
N VAL A 99 17.39 10.25 -2.66
CA VAL A 99 16.66 10.02 -3.91
C VAL A 99 17.54 9.29 -4.94
N GLU A 100 18.82 9.63 -4.99
CA GLU A 100 19.81 9.01 -5.88
C GLU A 100 19.95 7.52 -5.60
N GLN A 101 19.88 7.12 -4.33
CA GLN A 101 19.95 5.72 -3.92
C GLN A 101 18.69 4.96 -4.35
N ILE A 102 17.51 5.58 -4.26
CA ILE A 102 16.24 5.01 -4.72
C ILE A 102 16.28 4.79 -6.23
N LEU A 103 16.77 5.78 -6.99
CA LEU A 103 16.95 5.68 -8.43
C LEU A 103 17.92 4.56 -8.81
N GLU A 104 19.02 4.43 -8.07
CA GLU A 104 20.03 3.40 -8.29
C GLU A 104 19.44 1.99 -8.08
N TRP A 105 18.72 1.76 -6.97
CA TRP A 105 17.99 0.51 -6.73
C TRP A 105 16.92 0.23 -7.79
N SER A 106 16.33 1.27 -8.39
CA SER A 106 15.30 1.15 -9.42
C SER A 106 15.84 0.85 -10.82
N LYS A 107 17.17 0.87 -11.00
CA LYS A 107 17.85 0.60 -12.28
C LYS A 107 18.69 -0.69 -12.24
N ARG A 108 19.18 -1.11 -11.07
CA ARG A 108 20.04 -2.30 -10.94
C ARG A 108 19.24 -3.62 -10.91
N ALA A 109 19.76 -4.63 -11.60
CA ALA A 109 19.21 -5.99 -11.63
C ALA A 109 19.52 -6.83 -10.37
N ASP A 110 20.43 -6.37 -9.51
CA ASP A 110 20.88 -7.14 -8.34
C ASP A 110 19.80 -7.25 -7.27
N THR A 111 19.75 -8.40 -6.59
CA THR A 111 18.69 -8.81 -5.68
C THR A 111 19.05 -8.70 -4.20
N GLY A 112 20.34 -8.65 -3.84
CA GLY A 112 20.82 -8.75 -2.46
C GLY A 112 20.43 -7.57 -1.56
N ASP A 113 20.55 -6.35 -2.07
CA ASP A 113 20.49 -5.12 -1.27
C ASP A 113 19.23 -4.28 -1.52
N ARG A 114 18.17 -4.87 -2.08
CA ARG A 114 16.94 -4.12 -2.36
C ARG A 114 16.27 -3.67 -1.06
N PRO A 115 15.84 -2.39 -0.99
CA PRO A 115 15.27 -1.81 0.20
C PRO A 115 13.92 -2.43 0.53
N PHE A 116 13.50 -2.27 1.78
CA PHE A 116 12.13 -2.54 2.16
C PHE A 116 11.20 -1.43 1.66
N ILE A 117 9.96 -1.84 1.38
CA ILE A 117 8.82 -0.95 1.21
C ILE A 117 7.97 -1.08 2.46
N ARG A 118 7.69 0.07 3.08
CA ARG A 118 6.96 0.15 4.33
C ARG A 118 5.68 0.92 4.14
N LEU A 119 4.59 0.42 4.69
CA LEU A 119 3.38 1.20 4.85
C LEU A 119 3.58 2.18 6.01
N GLU A 120 3.62 3.47 5.73
CA GLU A 120 3.75 4.50 6.77
C GLU A 120 2.40 4.80 7.42
N ARG A 121 1.36 4.93 6.59
CA ARG A 121 0.04 5.36 7.03
C ARG A 121 -1.05 4.89 6.10
N MET A 122 -2.21 4.56 6.69
CA MET A 122 -3.49 4.49 5.98
C MET A 122 -4.45 5.49 6.62
N GLN A 123 -4.95 6.41 5.82
CA GLN A 123 -5.93 7.42 6.23
C GLN A 123 -7.26 7.08 5.58
N GLU A 124 -8.24 6.72 6.40
CA GLU A 124 -9.60 6.45 5.96
C GLU A 124 -10.37 7.77 5.83
N ALA A 125 -10.98 7.96 4.67
CA ALA A 125 -11.74 9.16 4.32
C ALA A 125 -13.25 8.91 4.36
N ALA A 126 -13.71 7.72 3.98
CA ALA A 126 -15.13 7.39 3.91
C ALA A 126 -15.40 5.91 4.18
N THR A 127 -16.64 5.60 4.57
CA THR A 127 -17.11 4.21 4.70
C THR A 127 -18.49 4.05 4.08
N LEU A 128 -18.69 3.02 3.26
CA LEU A 128 -19.95 2.74 2.59
C LEU A 128 -20.52 1.38 3.05
N PRO A 129 -21.67 1.34 3.73
CA PRO A 129 -22.35 0.08 4.02
C PRO A 129 -22.68 -0.71 2.76
N GLN A 130 -22.62 -2.04 2.84
CA GLN A 130 -23.01 -2.90 1.72
C GLN A 130 -24.45 -2.60 1.25
N GLY A 131 -24.60 -2.29 -0.04
CA GLY A 131 -25.89 -2.01 -0.67
C GLY A 131 -26.45 -0.60 -0.42
N ALA A 132 -25.69 0.28 0.25
CA ALA A 132 -26.02 1.69 0.35
C ALA A 132 -25.51 2.46 -0.88
N GLU A 133 -26.19 3.57 -1.18
CA GLU A 133 -25.71 4.55 -2.15
C GLU A 133 -24.56 5.39 -1.56
N PRO A 134 -23.59 5.86 -2.38
CA PRO A 134 -22.52 6.74 -1.95
C PRO A 134 -23.05 7.99 -1.23
N ASP A 135 -22.51 8.27 -0.05
CA ASP A 135 -22.77 9.50 0.70
C ASP A 135 -21.78 10.61 0.31
N ALA A 136 -21.92 11.78 0.94
CA ALA A 136 -21.09 12.95 0.64
C ALA A 136 -19.58 12.68 0.83
N ASP A 137 -19.19 11.96 1.88
CA ASP A 137 -17.79 11.63 2.15
C ASP A 137 -17.24 10.67 1.08
N THR A 138 -18.04 9.69 0.65
CA THR A 138 -17.67 8.76 -0.43
C THR A 138 -17.51 9.51 -1.76
N LEU A 139 -18.43 10.43 -2.07
CA LEU A 139 -18.36 11.26 -3.27
C LEU A 139 -17.13 12.19 -3.24
N ALA A 140 -16.83 12.81 -2.10
CA ALA A 140 -15.63 13.64 -1.93
C ALA A 140 -14.33 12.85 -2.12
N TRP A 141 -14.32 11.57 -1.72
CA TRP A 141 -13.20 10.69 -2.01
C TRP A 141 -13.05 10.43 -3.51
N PHE A 142 -14.14 10.17 -4.25
CA PHE A 142 -14.07 10.05 -5.71
C PHE A 142 -13.60 11.35 -6.38
N GLU A 143 -14.06 12.51 -5.91
CA GLU A 143 -13.56 13.81 -6.40
C GLU A 143 -12.05 13.98 -6.19
N SER A 144 -11.49 13.42 -5.10
CA SER A 144 -10.04 13.43 -4.88
C SER A 144 -9.28 12.54 -5.88
N VAL A 145 -9.88 11.43 -6.30
CA VAL A 145 -9.35 10.58 -7.38
C VAL A 145 -9.39 11.34 -8.71
N ASP A 146 -10.50 12.01 -9.01
CA ASP A 146 -10.64 12.83 -10.22
C ASP A 146 -9.63 13.99 -10.24
N ALA A 147 -9.39 14.63 -9.10
CA ALA A 147 -8.38 15.68 -8.97
C ALA A 147 -6.96 15.14 -9.21
N ALA A 148 -6.62 13.98 -8.65
CA ALA A 148 -5.35 13.31 -8.91
C ALA A 148 -5.22 12.93 -10.41
N LEU A 149 -6.30 12.44 -11.01
CA LEU A 149 -6.34 12.08 -12.42
C LEU A 149 -6.22 13.30 -13.32
N ALA A 150 -6.71 14.47 -12.92
CA ALA A 150 -6.56 15.74 -13.64
C ALA A 150 -5.17 16.36 -13.47
N ALA A 151 -4.43 15.99 -12.44
CA ALA A 151 -3.04 16.41 -12.21
C ALA A 151 -2.01 15.45 -12.82
N SER A 152 -2.38 14.19 -13.07
CA SER A 152 -1.48 13.16 -13.59
C SER A 152 -0.99 13.46 -15.02
N ARG A 153 0.10 12.84 -15.46
CA ARG A 153 0.53 12.94 -16.86
C ARG A 153 -0.33 12.06 -17.76
N ASN A 154 -0.62 10.86 -17.30
CA ASN A 154 -1.47 9.89 -18.01
C ASN A 154 -2.83 9.85 -17.34
N ARG A 155 -3.90 10.06 -18.12
CA ARG A 155 -5.29 10.04 -17.66
C ARG A 155 -5.84 8.62 -17.49
N ASP A 156 -5.02 7.74 -16.92
CA ASP A 156 -5.33 6.34 -16.69
C ASP A 156 -5.40 6.07 -15.18
N VAL A 157 -6.35 5.23 -14.79
CA VAL A 157 -6.48 4.71 -13.42
C VAL A 157 -6.09 3.23 -13.44
N LEU A 158 -5.11 2.86 -12.62
CA LEU A 158 -4.62 1.50 -12.50
C LEU A 158 -5.15 0.84 -11.23
N VAL A 159 -6.18 0.01 -11.38
CA VAL A 159 -6.77 -0.71 -10.25
C VAL A 159 -6.04 -2.04 -10.02
N TYR A 160 -5.23 -2.10 -8.97
CA TYR A 160 -4.63 -3.36 -8.51
C TYR A 160 -5.59 -4.10 -7.56
N VAL A 161 -6.01 -5.30 -7.98
CA VAL A 161 -6.81 -6.21 -7.14
C VAL A 161 -5.93 -7.37 -6.67
N HIS A 162 -5.87 -7.55 -5.36
CA HIS A 162 -5.02 -8.58 -4.77
C HIS A 162 -5.61 -9.99 -4.95
N GLY A 163 -4.75 -11.01 -4.90
CA GLY A 163 -5.17 -12.42 -4.94
C GLY A 163 -5.76 -12.93 -3.61
N ALA A 164 -6.02 -14.24 -3.52
CA ALA A 164 -6.47 -14.86 -2.28
C ALA A 164 -5.37 -14.83 -1.19
N ASN A 165 -5.77 -14.87 0.08
CA ASN A 165 -4.90 -15.01 1.25
C ASN A 165 -3.77 -13.96 1.35
N THR A 166 -4.13 -12.68 1.25
CA THR A 166 -3.21 -11.55 1.36
C THR A 166 -3.77 -10.47 2.27
N THR A 167 -2.89 -9.61 2.76
CA THR A 167 -3.22 -8.47 3.64
C THR A 167 -3.38 -7.20 2.81
N VAL A 168 -4.07 -6.20 3.37
CA VAL A 168 -4.24 -4.89 2.72
C VAL A 168 -2.88 -4.20 2.56
N GLU A 169 -2.02 -4.27 3.57
CA GLU A 169 -0.66 -3.75 3.49
C GLU A 169 0.11 -4.38 2.32
N ARG A 170 0.06 -5.71 2.17
CA ARG A 170 0.75 -6.38 1.06
C ARG A 170 0.19 -5.95 -0.30
N ALA A 171 -1.13 -5.80 -0.39
CA ALA A 171 -1.78 -5.34 -1.61
C ALA A 171 -1.34 -3.91 -1.98
N ALA A 172 -1.34 -3.00 -1.00
CA ALA A 172 -0.86 -1.63 -1.18
C ALA A 172 0.62 -1.60 -1.57
N GLY A 173 1.46 -2.44 -0.97
CA GLY A 173 2.87 -2.59 -1.34
C GLY A 173 3.08 -3.01 -2.78
N GLN A 174 2.30 -3.96 -3.29
CA GLN A 174 2.37 -4.39 -4.69
C GLN A 174 1.90 -3.30 -5.65
N ALA A 175 0.78 -2.62 -5.32
CA ALA A 175 0.30 -1.49 -6.08
C ALA A 175 1.32 -0.33 -6.13
N ALA A 176 2.00 -0.04 -5.00
CA ALA A 176 3.02 1.00 -4.93
C ALA A 176 4.21 0.68 -5.83
N GLN A 177 4.64 -0.58 -5.86
CA GLN A 177 5.73 -1.02 -6.72
C GLN A 177 5.37 -0.92 -8.20
N LEU A 178 4.15 -1.30 -8.55
CA LEU A 178 3.64 -1.16 -9.91
C LEU A 178 3.60 0.32 -10.32
N ARG A 179 3.06 1.19 -9.47
CA ARG A 179 3.05 2.65 -9.69
C ARG A 179 4.45 3.22 -9.82
N HIS A 180 5.38 2.80 -8.96
CA HIS A 180 6.79 3.22 -8.99
C HIS A 180 7.46 2.87 -10.32
N PHE A 181 7.36 1.61 -10.76
CA PHE A 181 7.99 1.16 -12.00
C PHE A 181 7.24 1.60 -13.26
N ALA A 182 5.97 2.00 -13.15
CA ALA A 182 5.23 2.67 -14.22
C ALA A 182 5.60 4.17 -14.36
N GLY A 183 6.56 4.68 -13.56
CA GLY A 183 7.00 6.07 -13.61
C GLY A 183 6.12 7.05 -12.83
N ARG A 184 5.19 6.56 -12.00
CA ARG A 184 4.27 7.36 -11.17
C ARG A 184 3.34 8.32 -11.93
N ASP A 185 3.21 8.12 -13.24
CA ASP A 185 2.44 8.98 -14.15
C ASP A 185 0.93 8.67 -14.18
N SER A 186 0.51 7.52 -13.64
CA SER A 186 -0.89 7.10 -13.51
C SER A 186 -1.39 7.22 -12.06
N VAL A 187 -2.72 7.25 -11.93
CA VAL A 187 -3.43 7.18 -10.64
C VAL A 187 -3.63 5.74 -10.20
#